data_AF-A0A7C9AIE1-F1
#
_entry.id   AF-A0A7C9AIE1-F1
#
_cell.length_a   1.000
_cell.length_b   1.000
_cell.length_c   1.000
_cell.angle_alpha   90.00
_cell.angle_beta   90.00
_cell.angle_gamma   90.00
#
_symmetry.space_group_name_H-M   'P 1'
#
loop_
_entity.id
_entity.type
_entity.pdbx_description
1 polymer ?
#
loop_
_entity_poly.entity_id
_entity_poly.type
_entity_poly.pdbx_seq_one_letter_code
_entity_poly.pdbx_strand_id
1 'polypeptide(L)'
;EDALVRILTPKRSIDILRDVHAAKEQGKPYVVVFVGVNGVGKSTNLAKVAYWLLQHKVSVMMAACDTFRSGAVEQLRTHARRLQIPIFEKGYEKDPAIVAKEAIQEATSNGSDVVLADTAGR
;
A
#
# COMPACT_ATOMS: atom_id res chain seq x y z
N GLU A 1 -29.37 4.16 -19.69
CA GLU A 1 -27.98 3.73 -19.91
C GLU A 1 -27.00 4.90 -19.70
N ASP A 2 -27.20 6.01 -20.42
CA ASP A 2 -26.34 7.21 -20.37
C ASP A 2 -26.10 7.80 -18.96
N ALA A 3 -27.13 7.81 -18.11
CA ALA A 3 -27.00 8.31 -16.74
C ALA A 3 -26.06 7.45 -15.88
N LEU A 4 -26.10 6.12 -16.04
CA LEU A 4 -25.22 5.20 -15.31
C LEU A 4 -23.77 5.33 -15.79
N VAL A 5 -23.57 5.42 -17.11
CA VAL A 5 -22.24 5.65 -17.69
C VAL A 5 -21.64 6.95 -17.17
N ARG A 6 -22.44 8.03 -17.12
CA ARG A 6 -21.99 9.32 -16.60
C ARG A 6 -21.62 9.28 -15.11
N ILE A 7 -22.34 8.50 -14.30
CA ILE A 7 -22.07 8.35 -12.86
C ILE A 7 -20.82 7.49 -12.62
N LEU A 8 -20.68 6.39 -13.36
CA LEU A 8 -19.56 5.45 -13.21
C LEU A 8 -18.28 5.90 -13.93
N THR A 9 -18.35 6.90 -14.81
CA THR A 9 -17.18 7.51 -15.46
C THR A 9 -16.70 8.71 -14.65
N PRO A 10 -15.64 8.58 -13.84
CA PRO A 10 -15.13 9.70 -13.06
C PRO A 10 -14.55 10.78 -13.98
N LYS A 11 -14.72 12.04 -13.59
CA LYS A 11 -14.13 13.20 -14.31
C LYS A 11 -12.59 13.27 -14.21
N ARG A 12 -12.00 12.49 -13.31
CA ARG A 12 -10.55 12.37 -13.12
C ARG A 12 -10.13 10.94 -13.43
N SER A 13 -9.14 10.80 -14.29
CA SER A 13 -8.41 9.56 -14.46
C SER A 13 -7.36 9.42 -13.35
N ILE A 14 -7.17 8.21 -12.84
CA ILE A 14 -6.08 7.88 -11.93
C ILE A 14 -5.09 7.03 -12.72
N ASP A 15 -3.85 7.50 -12.86
CA ASP A 15 -2.75 6.76 -13.48
C ASP A 15 -1.65 6.58 -12.44
N ILE A 16 -1.70 5.43 -11.77
CA ILE A 16 -0.79 5.10 -10.68
C ILE A 16 0.66 5.05 -11.19
N LEU A 17 0.93 4.51 -12.38
CA LEU A 17 2.30 4.37 -12.87
C LEU A 17 2.92 5.73 -13.18
N ARG A 18 2.14 6.64 -13.76
CA ARG A 18 2.56 8.02 -13.98
C ARG A 18 2.87 8.73 -12.66
N ASP A 19 2.00 8.58 -11.66
CA ASP A 19 2.19 9.22 -10.36
C ASP A 19 3.41 8.67 -9.61
N VAL A 20 3.65 7.34 -9.71
CA VAL A 20 4.86 6.70 -9.18
C VAL A 20 6.11 7.27 -9.84
N HIS A 21 6.12 7.42 -11.17
CA HIS A 21 7.26 7.99 -11.88
C HIS A 21 7.54 9.44 -11.44
N ALA A 22 6.50 10.27 -11.33
CA ALA A 22 6.63 11.65 -10.87
C ALA A 22 7.12 11.75 -9.41
N ALA A 23 6.71 10.84 -8.53
CA ALA A 23 7.23 10.77 -7.17
C ALA A 23 8.71 10.39 -7.14
N LYS A 24 9.11 9.42 -7.98
CA LYS A 24 10.50 8.98 -8.11
C LYS A 24 11.42 10.09 -8.61
N GLU A 25 10.98 10.89 -9.59
CA GLU A 25 11.72 12.08 -10.06
C GLU A 25 11.95 13.11 -8.95
N GLN A 26 11.06 13.17 -7.96
CA GLN A 26 11.20 14.02 -6.77
C GLN A 26 12.03 13.36 -5.65
N GLY A 27 12.61 12.18 -5.89
CA GLY A 27 13.42 11.46 -4.92
C GLY A 27 12.65 10.93 -3.71
N LYS A 28 11.35 10.64 -3.85
CA LYS A 28 10.51 10.12 -2.77
C LYS A 28 9.68 8.90 -3.22
N PRO A 29 9.36 7.97 -2.31
CA PRO A 29 8.43 6.88 -2.63
C PRO A 29 7.01 7.42 -2.85
N TYR A 30 6.28 6.78 -3.74
CA TYR A 30 4.83 6.98 -3.86
C TYR A 30 4.10 6.16 -2.80
N VAL A 31 3.23 6.80 -2.01
CA VAL A 31 2.59 6.16 -0.85
C VAL A 31 1.11 5.94 -1.14
N VAL A 32 0.66 4.69 -1.02
CA VAL A 32 -0.76 4.31 -1.14
C VAL A 32 -1.25 3.77 0.19
N VAL A 33 -2.35 4.32 0.69
CA VAL A 33 -2.96 3.90 1.96
C VAL A 33 -4.26 3.16 1.67
N PHE A 34 -4.36 1.92 2.15
CA PHE A 34 -5.55 1.09 2.00
C PHE A 34 -6.45 1.28 3.21
N VAL A 35 -7.58 1.96 3.00
CA VAL A 35 -8.57 2.28 4.05
C VAL A 35 -9.93 1.65 3.76
N GLY A 36 -10.75 1.51 4.79
CA GLY A 36 -12.11 0.98 4.70
C GLY A 36 -12.48 0.08 5.87
N VAL A 37 -13.77 -0.28 5.93
CA VAL A 37 -14.34 -1.03 7.07
C VAL A 37 -13.79 -2.47 7.18
N ASN A 38 -14.13 -3.15 8.27
CA ASN A 38 -13.68 -4.52 8.53
C ASN A 38 -14.16 -5.50 7.44
N GLY A 39 -13.30 -6.45 7.06
CA GLY A 39 -13.68 -7.57 6.17
C GLY A 39 -13.75 -7.27 4.67
N VAL A 40 -13.59 -6.01 4.20
CA VAL A 40 -13.73 -5.66 2.77
C VAL A 40 -12.54 -6.11 1.89
N GLY A 41 -11.54 -6.77 2.46
CA GLY A 41 -10.40 -7.32 1.71
C GLY A 41 -9.24 -6.35 1.46
N LYS A 42 -8.98 -5.39 2.36
CA LYS A 42 -7.86 -4.43 2.26
C LYS A 42 -6.51 -5.11 2.05
N SER A 43 -6.04 -5.91 3.02
CA SER A 43 -4.73 -6.58 2.98
C SER A 43 -4.56 -7.48 1.75
N THR A 44 -5.62 -8.19 1.35
CA THR A 44 -5.58 -9.07 0.18
C THR A 44 -5.51 -8.29 -1.13
N ASN A 45 -6.28 -7.21 -1.29
CA ASN A 45 -6.20 -6.39 -2.50
C ASN A 45 -4.92 -5.56 -2.54
N LEU A 46 -4.38 -5.14 -1.38
CA LEU A 46 -3.05 -4.55 -1.28
C LEU A 46 -1.99 -5.50 -1.86
N ALA A 47 -2.01 -6.78 -1.50
CA ALA A 47 -1.08 -7.76 -2.07
C ALA A 47 -1.25 -7.94 -3.59
N LYS A 48 -2.47 -7.85 -4.12
CA LYS A 48 -2.71 -7.88 -5.58
C LYS A 48 -2.17 -6.63 -6.28
N VAL A 49 -2.36 -5.45 -5.69
CA VAL A 49 -1.78 -4.20 -6.20
C VAL A 49 -0.26 -4.26 -6.17
N ALA A 50 0.33 -4.78 -5.08
CA ALA A 50 1.77 -5.02 -5.00
C ALA A 50 2.27 -5.91 -6.14
N TYR A 51 1.59 -7.05 -6.36
CA TYR A 51 1.91 -7.95 -7.47
C TYR A 51 1.83 -7.24 -8.83
N TRP A 52 0.76 -6.48 -9.08
CA TRP A 52 0.59 -5.73 -10.32
C TRP A 52 1.70 -4.69 -10.52
N LEU A 53 2.10 -3.94 -9.49
CA LEU A 53 3.22 -2.99 -9.54
C LEU A 53 4.55 -3.70 -9.87
N LEU A 54 4.81 -4.86 -9.25
CA LEU A 54 6.00 -5.66 -9.55
C LEU A 54 6.03 -6.12 -11.02
N GLN A 55 4.88 -6.50 -11.60
CA GLN A 55 4.80 -6.83 -13.04
C GLN A 55 5.18 -5.65 -13.94
N HIS A 56 5.04 -4.41 -13.45
CA HIS A 56 5.45 -3.18 -14.13
C HIS A 56 6.86 -2.73 -13.74
N LYS A 57 7.67 -3.61 -13.12
CA LYS A 57 9.05 -3.33 -12.68
C LYS A 57 9.16 -2.18 -11.67
N VAL A 58 8.09 -1.94 -10.91
CA VAL A 58 8.07 -0.98 -9.81
C VAL A 58 8.43 -1.73 -8.52
N SER A 59 9.43 -1.24 -7.79
CA SER A 59 9.81 -1.80 -6.49
C SER A 59 8.82 -1.38 -5.40
N VAL A 60 8.42 -2.31 -4.55
CA VAL A 60 7.34 -2.11 -3.57
C VAL A 60 7.80 -2.54 -2.18
N MET A 61 7.45 -1.75 -1.17
CA MET A 61 7.50 -2.13 0.24
C MET A 61 6.11 -2.11 0.85
N MET A 62 5.78 -3.11 1.67
CA MET A 62 4.54 -3.13 2.46
C MET A 62 4.77 -2.52 3.84
N ALA A 63 3.80 -1.77 4.36
CA ALA A 63 3.81 -1.26 5.73
C ALA A 63 2.62 -1.82 6.54
N ALA A 64 2.93 -2.54 7.61
CA ALA A 64 1.95 -3.20 8.47
C ALA A 64 1.39 -2.23 9.52
N CYS A 65 0.48 -1.35 9.11
CA CYS A 65 -0.13 -0.34 10.00
C CYS A 65 -1.43 -0.83 10.69
N ASP A 66 -1.92 -2.04 10.39
CA ASP A 66 -2.96 -2.72 11.18
C ASP A 66 -2.34 -3.32 12.45
N THR A 67 -2.13 -2.47 13.45
CA THR A 67 -1.54 -2.83 14.76
C THR A 67 -2.58 -3.24 15.80
N PHE A 68 -3.87 -3.32 15.40
CA PHE A 68 -4.99 -3.60 16.30
C PHE A 68 -5.52 -5.03 16.16
N ARG A 69 -5.67 -5.52 14.92
CA ARG A 69 -6.25 -6.85 14.67
C ARG A 69 -5.19 -7.94 14.79
N SER A 70 -5.41 -8.89 15.70
CA SER A 70 -4.56 -10.09 15.82
C SER A 70 -4.46 -10.84 14.48
N GLY A 71 -3.24 -11.22 14.12
CA GLY A 71 -2.91 -11.91 12.87
C GLY A 71 -2.79 -11.01 11.64
N ALA A 72 -3.05 -9.70 11.75
CA ALA A 72 -2.95 -8.79 10.60
C ALA A 72 -1.51 -8.66 10.09
N VAL A 73 -0.56 -8.54 11.01
CA VAL A 73 0.87 -8.44 10.69
C VAL A 73 1.36 -9.76 10.06
N GLU A 74 1.02 -10.92 10.63
CA GLU A 74 1.36 -12.24 10.08
C GLU A 74 0.78 -12.47 8.68
N GLN A 75 -0.46 -12.01 8.46
CA GLN A 75 -1.12 -12.07 7.16
C GLN A 75 -0.34 -11.27 6.12
N LEU A 76 0.01 -10.01 6.44
CA LEU A 76 0.77 -9.16 5.53
C LEU A 76 2.18 -9.71 5.29
N ARG A 77 2.85 -10.22 6.34
CA ARG A 77 4.16 -10.88 6.27
C ARG A 77 4.12 -12.09 5.33
N THR A 78 3.03 -12.86 5.35
CA THR A 78 2.83 -13.99 4.44
C THR A 78 2.75 -13.52 2.99
N HIS A 79 2.02 -12.44 2.71
CA HIS A 79 1.95 -11.85 1.36
C HIS A 79 3.32 -11.31 0.90
N ALA A 80 4.00 -10.54 1.75
CA ALA A 80 5.33 -10.00 1.47
C ALA A 80 6.33 -11.12 1.14
N ARG A 81 6.36 -12.19 1.94
CA ARG A 81 7.20 -13.38 1.68
C ARG A 81 6.87 -14.06 0.35
N ARG A 82 5.58 -14.21 0.03
CA ARG A 82 5.15 -14.85 -1.24
C ARG A 82 5.53 -14.02 -2.46
N LEU A 83 5.51 -12.68 -2.32
CA LEU A 83 5.89 -11.74 -3.37
C LEU A 83 7.39 -11.41 -3.38
N GLN A 84 8.14 -11.86 -2.36
CA GLN A 84 9.56 -11.57 -2.17
C GLN A 84 9.87 -10.07 -2.11
N ILE A 85 9.04 -9.31 -1.39
CA ILE A 85 9.20 -7.87 -1.18
C ILE A 85 9.39 -7.52 0.30
N PRO A 86 10.06 -6.40 0.61
CA PRO A 86 10.23 -5.95 1.99
C PRO A 86 8.90 -5.60 2.67
N ILE A 87 8.88 -5.79 3.98
CA ILE A 87 7.77 -5.40 4.86
C ILE A 87 8.34 -4.63 6.05
N PHE A 88 7.76 -3.47 6.31
CA PHE A 88 8.00 -2.70 7.52
C PHE A 88 6.92 -3.03 8.55
N GLU A 89 7.34 -3.44 9.75
CA GLU A 89 6.45 -3.74 10.86
C GLU A 89 7.10 -3.38 12.20
N LYS A 90 6.28 -3.10 13.21
CA LYS A 90 6.72 -2.87 14.61
C LYS A 90 5.99 -3.74 15.63
N GLY A 91 5.31 -4.80 15.17
CA GLY A 91 4.38 -5.58 15.98
C GLY A 91 3.09 -4.83 16.34
N TYR A 92 2.40 -5.33 17.36
CA TYR A 92 1.10 -4.83 17.82
C TYR A 92 1.23 -3.64 18.78
N GLU A 93 0.12 -2.92 19.01
CA GLU A 93 0.00 -1.83 20.00
C GLU A 93 0.93 -0.64 19.75
N LYS A 94 1.32 -0.42 18.49
CA LYS A 94 2.03 0.78 18.04
C LYS A 94 1.08 1.72 17.32
N ASP A 95 1.33 3.03 17.42
CA ASP A 95 0.60 4.03 16.67
C ASP A 95 0.79 3.80 15.15
N PRO A 96 -0.28 3.51 14.38
CA PRO A 96 -0.22 3.33 12.94
C PRO A 96 0.46 4.49 12.20
N ALA A 97 0.32 5.72 12.69
CA ALA A 97 0.94 6.89 12.07
C ALA A 97 2.46 6.88 12.22
N ILE A 98 2.97 6.41 13.36
CA ILE A 98 4.41 6.23 13.58
C ILE A 98 4.94 5.12 12.68
N VAL A 99 4.23 3.99 12.59
CA VAL A 99 4.62 2.88 11.70
C VAL A 99 4.68 3.34 10.24
N ALA A 100 3.68 4.09 9.78
CA ALA A 100 3.67 4.63 8.42
C ALA A 100 4.82 5.63 8.17
N LYS A 101 5.08 6.54 9.11
CA LYS A 101 6.15 7.53 8.99
C LYS A 101 7.52 6.86 8.84
N GLU A 102 7.81 5.87 9.68
CA GLU A 102 9.09 5.18 9.66
C GLU A 102 9.22 4.25 8.45
N ALA A 103 8.12 3.62 8.00
CA ALA A 103 8.12 2.90 6.73
C ALA A 103 8.50 3.80 5.55
N ILE A 104 7.98 5.03 5.49
CA ILE A 104 8.35 5.98 4.43
C ILE A 104 9.85 6.33 4.50
N GLN A 105 10.40 6.50 5.71
CA GLN A 105 11.82 6.78 5.90
C GLN A 105 12.71 5.61 5.45
N GLU A 106 12.32 4.39 5.80
CA GLU A 106 13.03 3.18 5.39
C GLU A 106 12.96 2.97 3.87
N ALA A 107 11.77 3.11 3.27
CA ALA A 107 11.60 3.04 1.82
C ALA A 107 12.42 4.08 1.06
N THR A 108 12.50 5.31 1.60
CA THR A 108 13.33 6.38 1.02
C THR A 108 14.81 6.00 1.08
N SER A 109 15.28 5.48 2.21
CA SER A 109 16.67 5.05 2.40
C SER A 109 17.06 3.86 1.52
N ASN A 110 16.12 2.92 1.33
CA ASN A 110 16.32 1.70 0.55
C ASN A 110 16.00 1.87 -0.94
N GLY A 111 15.54 3.05 -1.37
CA GLY A 111 15.21 3.35 -2.77
C GLY A 111 14.00 2.59 -3.31
N SER A 112 13.01 2.26 -2.46
CA SER A 112 11.75 1.66 -2.92
C SER A 112 10.90 2.70 -3.65
N ASP A 113 10.32 2.33 -4.79
CA ASP A 113 9.48 3.24 -5.58
C ASP A 113 8.12 3.48 -4.91
N VAL A 114 7.56 2.45 -4.24
CA VAL A 114 6.21 2.50 -3.65
C VAL A 114 6.18 1.96 -2.23
N VAL A 115 5.42 2.63 -1.36
CA VAL A 115 4.99 2.10 -0.05
C VAL A 115 3.49 1.85 -0.06
N LEU A 116 3.07 0.61 0.25
CA LEU A 116 1.67 0.25 0.42
C LEU A 116 1.36 0.06 1.91
N ALA A 117 0.59 0.97 2.50
CA ALA A 117 0.22 0.94 3.90
C ALA A 117 -1.13 0.25 4.11
N ASP A 118 -1.14 -0.85 4.88
CA ASP A 118 -2.34 -1.56 5.30
C ASP A 118 -2.85 -1.00 6.64
N THR A 119 -4.06 -0.48 6.71
CA THR A 119 -4.62 0.05 7.96
C THR A 119 -5.65 -0.87 8.58
N ALA A 120 -5.84 -0.78 9.91
CA ALA A 120 -6.96 -1.42 10.59
C ALA A 120 -8.31 -1.02 9.95
N GLY A 121 -9.28 -1.93 9.96
CA GLY A 121 -10.63 -1.62 9.51
C GLY A 121 -11.44 -0.88 10.58
N ARG A 122 -12.02 0.25 10.18
CA ARG A 122 -12.91 1.07 11.00
C ARG A 122 -14.05 1.58 10.12
#